data_AF-A0A661JLC7-F1
#
_entry.id   AF-A0A661JLC7-F1
#
_cell.length_a   1.000
_cell.length_b   1.000
_cell.length_c   1.000
_cell.angle_alpha   90.00
_cell.angle_beta   90.00
_cell.angle_gamma   90.00
#
_symmetry.space_group_name_H-M   'P 1'
#
loop_
_entity.id
_entity.type
_entity.pdbx_description
1 polymer ?
#
loop_
_entity_poly.entity_id
_entity_poly.type
_entity_poly.pdbx_seq_one_letter_code
_entity_poly.pdbx_strand_id
1 'polypeptide(L)'
;MKSLKDEEGIMEERMAREYEEVDLYDYLRVLWRWRWLILIGVVVTTLAAIPVSYLVRKYESQGVLRFAKISLPKYKVYRAVFNDPHLFLKYLKAHKIITGNELKEVEGILRTKAELDDHIKPIYAFAEKETRAFRPKEQFIQGVQISWEGASPKMASKMVEALGLFVKDA
;
A
#
# COMPACT_ATOMS: atom_id res chain seq x y z
N MET A 1 -36.83 54.92 22.31
CA MET A 1 -36.42 54.61 20.92
C MET A 1 -35.05 55.18 20.53
N LYS A 2 -34.43 56.07 21.33
CA LYS A 2 -33.08 56.61 21.09
C LYS A 2 -31.95 55.64 21.52
N SER A 3 -32.14 54.94 22.63
CA SER A 3 -31.14 54.04 23.25
C SER A 3 -30.67 52.86 22.38
N LEU A 4 -31.54 52.30 21.54
CA LEU A 4 -31.19 51.15 20.70
C LEU A 4 -30.33 51.54 19.49
N LYS A 5 -30.52 52.76 18.98
CA LYS A 5 -29.78 53.27 17.81
C LYS A 5 -28.35 53.69 18.18
N ASP A 6 -28.18 54.13 19.42
CA ASP A 6 -26.88 54.49 19.99
C ASP A 6 -26.05 53.22 20.28
N GLU A 7 -26.68 52.12 20.72
CA GLU A 7 -25.98 50.83 20.92
C GLU A 7 -25.59 50.13 19.61
N GLU A 8 -26.44 50.18 18.58
CA GLU A 8 -26.10 49.64 17.25
C GLU A 8 -24.95 50.40 16.59
N GLY A 9 -24.92 51.73 16.69
CA GLY A 9 -23.81 52.54 16.16
C GLY A 9 -22.48 52.27 16.88
N ILE A 10 -22.52 52.06 18.20
CA ILE A 10 -21.31 51.72 18.99
C ILE A 10 -20.83 50.29 18.69
N MET A 11 -21.75 49.35 18.42
CA MET A 11 -21.42 47.99 18.00
C MET A 11 -20.82 47.95 16.58
N GLU A 12 -21.37 48.70 15.63
CA GLU A 12 -20.78 48.83 14.28
C GLU A 12 -19.40 49.49 14.32
N GLU A 13 -19.21 50.56 15.10
CA GLU A 13 -17.90 51.21 15.27
C GLU A 13 -16.87 50.35 16.02
N ARG A 14 -17.31 49.42 16.87
CA ARG A 14 -16.43 48.42 17.50
C ARG A 14 -16.05 47.31 16.52
N MET A 15 -17.03 46.77 15.78
CA MET A 15 -16.76 45.73 14.78
C MET A 15 -15.87 46.28 13.66
N ALA A 16 -16.12 47.49 13.17
CA ALA A 16 -15.31 48.14 12.13
C ALA A 16 -13.85 48.39 12.56
N ARG A 17 -13.59 48.63 13.84
CA ARG A 17 -12.22 48.75 14.40
C ARG A 17 -11.54 47.41 14.62
N GLU A 18 -12.29 46.35 14.86
CA GLU A 18 -11.73 45.00 15.01
C GLU A 18 -11.39 44.36 13.65
N TYR A 19 -12.05 44.82 12.58
CA TYR A 19 -11.72 44.51 11.17
C TYR A 19 -10.84 45.58 10.51
N GLU A 20 -10.13 46.42 11.28
CA GLU A 20 -9.15 47.38 10.78
C GLU A 20 -7.94 46.61 10.19
N GLU A 21 -8.09 46.28 8.91
CA GLU A 21 -7.11 45.89 7.91
C GLU A 21 -5.83 45.28 8.48
N VAL A 22 -5.86 43.97 8.73
CA VAL A 22 -4.61 43.23 8.95
C VAL A 22 -3.84 43.21 7.64
N ASP A 23 -2.97 44.21 7.50
CA ASP A 23 -2.31 44.55 6.25
C ASP A 23 -1.31 43.45 5.86
N LEU A 24 -1.36 42.99 4.60
CA LEU A 24 -0.49 41.91 4.10
C LEU A 24 0.99 42.24 4.33
N TYR A 25 1.29 43.54 4.35
CA TYR A 25 2.62 44.10 4.59
C TYR A 25 3.18 43.78 5.97
N ASP A 26 2.33 43.71 7.00
CA ASP A 26 2.77 43.37 8.36
C ASP A 26 3.18 41.89 8.46
N TYR A 27 2.48 40.99 7.76
CA TYR A 27 2.91 39.60 7.64
C TYR A 27 4.23 39.44 6.87
N LEU A 28 4.41 40.19 5.78
CA LEU A 28 5.65 40.21 5.00
C LEU A 28 6.85 40.68 5.82
N ARG A 29 6.67 41.70 6.67
CA ARG A 29 7.71 42.19 7.58
C ARG A 29 8.10 41.13 8.62
N VAL A 30 7.12 40.40 9.16
CA VAL A 30 7.36 39.30 10.10
C VAL A 30 8.11 38.15 9.41
N LEU A 31 7.70 37.76 8.21
CA LEU A 31 8.37 36.73 7.40
C LEU A 31 9.82 37.13 7.07
N TRP A 32 10.08 38.40 6.74
CA TRP A 32 11.41 38.91 6.45
C TRP A 32 12.33 38.91 7.67
N ARG A 33 11.79 39.24 8.86
CA ARG A 33 12.52 39.16 10.13
C ARG A 33 12.89 37.72 10.48
N TRP A 34 12.06 36.75 10.11
CA TRP A 34 12.22 35.33 10.44
C TRP A 34 12.81 34.51 9.28
N ARG A 35 13.32 35.16 8.23
CA ARG A 35 13.87 34.51 7.01
C ARG A 35 14.87 33.39 7.30
N TRP A 36 15.67 33.53 8.36
CA TRP A 36 16.63 32.50 8.79
C TRP A 36 15.95 31.28 9.41
N LEU A 37 14.88 31.47 10.19
CA LEU A 37 14.10 30.35 10.74
C LEU A 37 13.35 29.61 9.63
N ILE A 38 12.84 30.33 8.62
CA ILE A 38 12.19 29.71 7.45
C ILE A 38 13.22 28.91 6.65
N LEU A 39 14.41 29.48 6.37
CA LEU A 39 15.48 28.77 5.67
C LEU A 39 15.92 27.51 6.41
N ILE A 40 16.14 27.60 7.72
CA ILE A 40 16.51 26.44 8.55
C ILE A 40 15.39 25.39 8.52
N GLY A 41 14.13 25.82 8.66
CA GLY A 41 12.96 24.93 8.58
C GLY A 41 12.93 24.17 7.26
N VAL A 42 13.04 24.88 6.13
CA VAL A 42 13.05 24.26 4.79
C VAL A 42 14.23 23.30 4.62
N VAL A 43 15.43 23.67 5.08
CA VAL A 43 16.62 22.80 5.01
C VAL A 43 16.44 21.54 5.85
N VAL A 44 15.92 21.67 7.08
CA VAL A 44 15.65 20.52 7.97
C VAL A 44 14.59 19.61 7.37
N THR A 45 13.48 20.15 6.86
CA THR A 45 12.43 19.36 6.20
C THR A 45 12.98 18.64 4.97
N THR A 46 13.81 19.30 4.16
CA THR A 46 14.41 18.70 2.96
C THR A 46 15.39 17.58 3.33
N LEU A 47 16.23 17.79 4.35
CA LEU A 47 17.16 16.77 4.83
C LEU A 47 16.44 15.59 5.47
N ALA A 48 15.34 15.82 6.19
CA ALA A 48 14.52 14.78 6.79
C ALA A 48 13.72 13.98 5.75
N ALA A 49 13.39 14.57 4.60
CA ALA A 49 12.67 13.87 3.53
C ALA A 49 13.46 12.70 2.94
N ILE A 50 14.80 12.80 2.88
CA ILE A 50 15.67 11.75 2.34
C ILE A 50 15.56 10.44 3.15
N PRO A 51 15.82 10.40 4.47
CA PRO A 51 15.70 9.17 5.25
C PRO A 51 14.26 8.66 5.33
N VAL A 52 13.27 9.55 5.38
CA VAL A 52 11.85 9.16 5.34
C VAL A 52 11.52 8.46 4.02
N SER A 53 12.05 8.94 2.89
CA SER A 53 11.87 8.27 1.60
C SER A 53 12.48 6.87 1.56
N TYR A 54 13.56 6.60 2.30
CA TYR A 54 14.13 5.26 2.39
C TYR A 54 13.29 4.32 3.27
N LEU A 55 12.70 4.83 4.35
CA LEU A 55 11.83 4.05 5.25
C LEU A 55 10.51 3.62 4.59
N VAL A 56 9.97 4.45 3.68
CA VAL A 56 8.70 4.18 3.00
C VAL A 56 8.87 3.30 1.75
N ARG A 57 10.11 2.96 1.39
CA ARG A 57 10.41 2.22 0.17
C ARG A 57 10.01 0.74 0.32
N LYS A 58 8.79 0.42 -0.09
CA LYS A 58 8.33 -0.95 -0.27
C LYS A 58 8.75 -1.46 -1.64
N TYR A 59 9.31 -2.66 -1.68
CA TYR A 59 9.70 -3.30 -2.93
C TYR A 59 8.71 -4.41 -3.26
N GLU A 60 8.03 -4.28 -4.39
CA GLU A 60 7.15 -5.32 -4.91
C GLU A 60 7.91 -6.14 -5.97
N SER A 61 7.90 -7.47 -5.82
CA SER A 61 8.34 -8.40 -6.85
C SER A 61 7.15 -9.16 -7.40
N GLN A 62 7.12 -9.38 -8.72
CA GLN A 62 6.06 -10.12 -9.39
C GLN A 62 6.64 -11.28 -10.20
N GLY A 63 6.00 -12.44 -10.11
CA GLY A 63 6.31 -13.64 -10.86
C GLY A 63 5.05 -14.24 -11.48
N VAL A 64 5.20 -14.92 -12.62
CA VAL A 64 4.09 -15.58 -13.29
C VAL A 64 4.40 -17.05 -13.45
N LEU A 65 3.58 -17.90 -12.84
CA LEU A 65 3.57 -19.33 -13.10
C LEU A 65 2.54 -19.64 -14.17
N ARG A 66 2.95 -20.40 -15.19
CA ARG A 66 2.04 -20.92 -16.22
C ARG A 66 1.78 -22.39 -15.96
N PHE A 67 0.52 -22.79 -16.00
CA PHE A 67 0.10 -24.19 -15.90
C PHE A 67 -0.28 -24.74 -17.26
N ALA A 68 -0.15 -26.06 -17.42
CA ALA A 68 -0.84 -26.75 -18.51
C ALA A 68 -2.35 -26.69 -18.21
N LYS A 69 -3.10 -25.91 -19.00
CA LYS A 69 -4.56 -25.64 -18.91
C LYS A 69 -5.29 -26.45 -17.82
N ILE A 70 -5.54 -25.82 -16.67
CA ILE A 70 -6.26 -26.45 -15.55
C ILE A 70 -7.70 -25.94 -15.53
N SER A 71 -8.68 -26.82 -15.29
CA SER A 71 -10.08 -26.41 -15.14
C SER A 71 -10.32 -25.66 -13.83
N LEU A 72 -11.27 -24.73 -13.82
CA LEU A 72 -11.59 -23.91 -12.64
C LEU A 72 -11.92 -24.73 -11.37
N PRO A 73 -12.70 -25.83 -11.42
CA PRO A 73 -12.97 -26.65 -10.23
C PRO A 73 -11.70 -27.27 -9.66
N LYS A 74 -10.82 -27.78 -10.53
CA LYS A 74 -9.55 -28.39 -10.13
C LYS A 74 -8.60 -27.35 -9.51
N TYR A 75 -8.57 -26.14 -10.06
CA TYR A 75 -7.85 -25.02 -9.47
C TYR A 75 -8.38 -24.63 -8.08
N LYS A 76 -9.69 -24.62 -7.85
CA LYS A 76 -10.26 -24.30 -6.52
C LYS A 76 -9.78 -25.27 -5.44
N VAL A 77 -9.59 -26.55 -5.79
CA VAL A 77 -9.02 -27.55 -4.88
C VAL A 77 -7.57 -27.22 -4.54
N TYR A 78 -6.73 -26.96 -5.55
CA TYR A 78 -5.33 -26.58 -5.33
C TYR A 78 -5.20 -25.26 -4.56
N ARG A 79 -6.05 -24.27 -4.86
CA ARG A 79 -6.09 -22.98 -4.15
C ARG A 79 -6.35 -23.17 -2.66
N ALA A 80 -7.17 -24.13 -2.26
CA ALA A 80 -7.39 -24.38 -0.83
C ALA A 80 -6.11 -24.86 -0.11
N VAL A 81 -5.20 -25.53 -0.83
CA VAL A 81 -3.95 -26.09 -0.31
C VAL A 81 -2.84 -25.04 -0.26
N PHE A 82 -2.58 -24.34 -1.38
CA PHE A 82 -1.50 -23.36 -1.41
C PHE A 82 -1.85 -22.03 -0.74
N ASN A 83 -3.12 -21.80 -0.40
CA ASN A 83 -3.57 -20.62 0.33
C ASN A 83 -3.65 -20.87 1.85
N ASP A 84 -2.92 -21.87 2.35
CA ASP A 84 -2.75 -22.13 3.78
C ASP A 84 -1.39 -21.57 4.27
N PRO A 85 -1.40 -20.50 5.08
CA PRO A 85 -0.19 -19.92 5.64
C PRO A 85 0.67 -20.90 6.42
N HIS A 86 0.07 -21.87 7.13
CA HIS A 86 0.83 -22.84 7.93
C HIS A 86 1.58 -23.83 7.04
N LEU A 87 0.99 -24.26 5.93
CA LEU A 87 1.66 -25.14 4.97
C LEU A 87 2.81 -24.41 4.29
N PHE A 88 2.62 -23.15 3.91
CA PHE A 88 3.69 -22.35 3.32
C PHE A 88 4.84 -22.09 4.30
N LEU A 89 4.55 -21.74 5.55
CA LEU A 89 5.57 -21.58 6.60
C LEU A 89 6.33 -22.89 6.87
N LYS A 90 5.63 -24.03 6.85
CA LYS A 90 6.25 -25.35 6.99
C LYS A 90 7.17 -25.66 5.81
N TYR A 91 6.76 -25.32 4.59
CA TYR A 91 7.57 -25.46 3.38
C TYR A 91 8.85 -24.61 3.46
N LEU A 92 8.71 -23.33 3.82
CA LEU A 92 9.83 -22.41 3.99
C LEU A 92 10.86 -22.90 5.02
N LYS A 93 10.39 -23.48 6.13
CA LYS A 93 11.23 -24.11 7.17
C LYS A 93 11.93 -25.36 6.65
N ALA A 94 11.19 -26.26 5.98
CA ALA A 94 11.71 -27.53 5.48
C ALA A 94 12.82 -27.35 4.44
N HIS A 95 12.64 -26.38 3.53
CA HIS A 95 13.58 -26.11 2.45
C HIS A 95 14.69 -25.12 2.84
N LYS A 96 14.76 -24.69 4.12
CA LYS A 96 15.72 -23.69 4.63
C LYS A 96 15.81 -22.44 3.76
N ILE A 97 14.69 -22.05 3.17
CA ILE A 97 14.66 -20.91 2.24
C ILE A 97 14.93 -19.63 3.02
N ILE A 98 14.37 -19.48 4.23
CA ILE A 98 14.52 -18.29 5.07
C ILE A 98 15.15 -18.61 6.42
N THR A 99 15.87 -17.63 6.96
CA THR A 99 16.64 -17.69 8.20
C THR A 99 15.81 -17.16 9.38
N GLY A 100 16.16 -17.48 10.63
CA GLY A 100 15.30 -17.24 11.80
C GLY A 100 14.74 -15.81 11.99
N ASN A 101 15.47 -14.77 11.59
CA ASN A 101 14.97 -13.39 11.61
C ASN A 101 13.98 -13.10 10.47
N GLU A 102 14.26 -13.58 9.25
CA GLU A 102 13.37 -13.45 8.09
C GLU A 102 12.05 -14.21 8.32
N LEU A 103 12.11 -15.35 9.01
CA LEU A 103 10.93 -16.15 9.35
C LEU A 103 9.97 -15.41 10.28
N LYS A 104 10.48 -14.69 11.29
CA LYS A 104 9.64 -13.89 12.20
C LYS A 104 8.95 -12.73 11.48
N GLU A 105 9.62 -12.14 10.49
CA GLU A 105 9.04 -11.10 9.64
C GLU A 105 7.90 -11.67 8.80
N VAL A 106 8.13 -12.81 8.15
CA VAL A 106 7.10 -13.50 7.33
C VAL A 106 5.93 -14.01 8.19
N GLU A 107 6.18 -14.57 9.38
CA GLU A 107 5.14 -14.93 10.35
C GLU A 107 4.35 -13.71 10.84
N GLY A 108 4.98 -12.53 10.86
CA GLY A 108 4.32 -11.25 11.16
C GLY A 108 3.40 -10.75 10.04
N ILE A 109 3.74 -11.03 8.78
CA ILE A 109 3.00 -10.63 7.57
C ILE A 109 1.88 -11.62 7.22
N LEU A 110 2.08 -12.92 7.50
CA LEU A 110 1.14 -14.00 7.17
C LEU A 110 0.32 -14.43 8.39
N ARG A 111 -0.34 -13.47 9.05
CA ARG A 111 -1.17 -13.75 10.24
C ARG A 111 -2.53 -14.31 9.87
N THR A 112 -3.00 -14.06 8.65
CA THR A 112 -4.34 -14.47 8.21
C THR A 112 -4.32 -15.08 6.80
N LYS A 113 -5.32 -15.93 6.56
CA LYS A 113 -5.53 -16.61 5.27
C LYS A 113 -5.85 -15.65 4.12
N ALA A 114 -6.37 -14.47 4.43
CA ALA A 114 -6.69 -13.43 3.46
C ALA A 114 -5.43 -12.75 2.90
N GLU A 115 -4.37 -12.62 3.71
CA GLU A 115 -3.12 -11.97 3.29
C GLU A 115 -2.40 -12.78 2.22
N LEU A 116 -2.46 -14.12 2.26
CA LEU A 116 -1.84 -14.97 1.24
C LEU A 116 -2.63 -14.98 -0.09
N ASP A 117 -3.95 -14.79 -0.03
CA ASP A 117 -4.81 -14.78 -1.22
C ASP A 117 -4.57 -13.54 -2.09
N ASP A 118 -4.29 -12.39 -1.46
CA ASP A 118 -3.98 -11.14 -2.16
C ASP A 118 -2.69 -11.22 -2.99
N HIS A 119 -1.79 -12.12 -2.61
CA HIS A 119 -0.52 -12.35 -3.29
C HIS A 119 -0.61 -13.32 -4.46
N ILE A 120 -1.72 -14.06 -4.62
CA ILE A 120 -1.86 -15.15 -5.59
C ILE A 120 -3.08 -14.93 -6.49
N LYS A 121 -2.88 -14.27 -7.63
CA LYS A 121 -3.97 -13.90 -8.56
C LYS A 121 -4.06 -14.88 -9.74
N PRO A 122 -5.21 -15.53 -9.98
CA PRO A 122 -5.36 -16.43 -11.13
C PRO A 122 -5.35 -15.68 -12.46
N ILE A 123 -4.70 -16.27 -13.45
CA ILE A 123 -4.72 -15.81 -14.84
C ILE A 123 -5.70 -16.68 -15.63
N TYR A 124 -6.85 -16.11 -15.96
CA TYR A 124 -7.90 -16.79 -16.70
C TYR A 124 -7.54 -16.94 -18.18
N ALA A 125 -8.02 -18.03 -18.79
CA ALA A 125 -7.79 -18.28 -20.21
C ALA A 125 -8.61 -17.39 -21.15
N PHE A 126 -9.67 -16.80 -20.64
CA PHE A 126 -10.59 -15.92 -21.36
C PHE A 126 -10.80 -14.67 -20.52
N ALA A 127 -10.87 -13.51 -21.17
CA ALA A 127 -11.18 -12.26 -20.46
C ALA A 127 -12.64 -12.26 -19.97
N GLU A 128 -12.92 -11.59 -18.85
CA GLU A 128 -14.30 -11.41 -18.34
C GLU A 128 -15.26 -10.82 -19.39
N LYS A 129 -14.74 -9.96 -20.27
CA LYS A 129 -15.50 -9.34 -21.35
C LYS A 129 -15.87 -10.36 -22.44
N GLU A 130 -14.99 -11.33 -22.71
CA GLU A 130 -15.22 -12.39 -23.69
C GLU A 130 -16.18 -13.45 -23.16
N THR A 131 -16.11 -13.75 -21.86
CA THR A 131 -17.02 -14.70 -21.21
C THR A 131 -18.47 -14.21 -21.13
N ARG A 132 -18.70 -12.89 -21.24
CA ARG A 132 -20.06 -12.31 -21.37
C ARG A 132 -20.69 -12.55 -22.74
N ALA A 133 -19.89 -12.50 -23.81
CA ALA A 133 -20.34 -12.76 -25.19
C ALA A 133 -20.37 -14.25 -25.52
N PHE A 134 -19.45 -15.03 -24.95
CA PHE A 134 -19.32 -16.46 -25.14
C PHE A 134 -19.28 -17.12 -23.76
N ARG A 135 -20.35 -17.81 -23.34
CA ARG A 135 -20.35 -18.59 -22.09
C ARG A 135 -19.66 -19.94 -22.36
N PRO A 136 -18.36 -20.09 -22.06
CA PRO A 136 -17.71 -21.38 -22.28
C PRO A 136 -18.28 -22.37 -21.26
N LYS A 137 -18.57 -23.61 -21.70
CA LYS A 137 -19.01 -24.67 -20.78
C LYS A 137 -18.01 -24.90 -19.63
N GLU A 138 -16.73 -24.64 -19.88
CA GLU A 138 -15.65 -24.78 -18.91
C GLU A 138 -14.69 -23.59 -18.97
N GLN A 139 -14.42 -22.98 -17.81
CA GLN A 139 -13.37 -21.98 -17.67
C GLN A 139 -12.06 -22.65 -17.30
N PHE A 140 -10.98 -22.21 -17.95
CA PHE A 140 -9.63 -22.66 -17.72
C PHE A 140 -8.78 -21.56 -17.11
N ILE A 141 -7.82 -21.97 -16.29
CA ILE A 141 -6.78 -21.12 -15.74
C ILE A 141 -5.48 -21.45 -16.46
N GLN A 142 -4.87 -20.42 -17.05
CA GLN A 142 -3.58 -20.53 -17.76
C GLN A 142 -2.39 -20.43 -16.81
N GLY A 143 -2.60 -19.85 -15.63
CA GLY A 143 -1.50 -19.58 -14.71
C GLY A 143 -1.96 -18.84 -13.47
N VAL A 144 -0.97 -18.47 -12.67
CA VAL A 144 -1.14 -17.66 -11.47
C VAL A 144 -0.04 -16.60 -11.47
N GLN A 145 -0.42 -15.37 -11.20
CA GLN A 145 0.46 -14.28 -10.88
C GLN A 145 0.71 -14.28 -9.37
N ILE A 146 1.98 -14.27 -9.00
CA ILE A 146 2.45 -14.23 -7.62
C ILE A 146 3.10 -12.87 -7.41
N SER A 147 2.71 -12.14 -6.38
CA SER A 147 3.29 -10.84 -6.04
C SER A 147 3.64 -10.80 -4.56
N TRP A 148 4.81 -10.28 -4.20
CA TRP A 148 5.22 -10.13 -2.80
C TRP A 148 5.85 -8.76 -2.55
N GLU A 149 5.41 -8.09 -1.48
CA GLU A 149 6.03 -6.86 -0.97
C GLU A 149 7.06 -7.22 0.11
N GLY A 150 8.30 -6.79 -0.06
CA GLY A 150 9.38 -7.02 0.90
C GLY A 150 10.15 -5.76 1.25
N ALA A 151 10.83 -5.79 2.41
CA ALA A 151 11.74 -4.73 2.85
C ALA A 151 12.97 -4.57 1.94
N SER A 152 13.25 -5.56 1.08
CA SER A 152 14.30 -5.47 0.06
C SER A 152 13.90 -6.18 -1.24
N PRO A 153 14.47 -5.77 -2.40
CA PRO A 153 14.25 -6.47 -3.67
C PRO A 153 14.62 -7.95 -3.62
N LYS A 154 15.70 -8.28 -2.90
CA LYS A 154 16.17 -9.66 -2.74
C LYS A 154 15.17 -10.50 -1.97
N MET A 155 14.59 -9.96 -0.90
CA MET A 155 13.56 -10.64 -0.12
C MET A 155 12.29 -10.83 -0.94
N ALA A 156 11.81 -9.80 -1.62
CA ALA A 156 10.63 -9.88 -2.47
C ALA A 156 10.78 -10.93 -3.58
N SER A 157 11.93 -10.95 -4.27
CA SER A 157 12.21 -11.95 -5.30
C SER A 157 12.27 -13.38 -4.74
N LYS A 158 12.95 -13.57 -3.61
CA LYS A 158 13.10 -14.87 -2.95
C LYS A 158 11.75 -15.44 -2.48
N MET A 159 10.86 -14.58 -2.00
CA MET A 159 9.51 -14.98 -1.58
C MET A 159 8.61 -15.35 -2.77
N VAL A 160 8.68 -14.59 -3.87
CA VAL A 160 7.98 -14.93 -5.12
C VAL A 160 8.44 -16.28 -5.66
N GLU A 161 9.75 -16.55 -5.64
CA GLU A 161 10.31 -17.83 -6.08
C GLU A 161 9.89 -18.98 -5.16
N ALA A 162 9.93 -18.78 -3.84
CA ALA A 162 9.50 -19.78 -2.86
C ALA A 162 8.01 -20.11 -2.98
N LEU A 163 7.15 -19.10 -3.15
CA LEU A 163 5.72 -19.29 -3.44
C LEU A 163 5.54 -20.01 -4.78
N GLY A 164 6.35 -19.68 -5.77
CA GLY A 164 6.32 -20.33 -7.06
C GLY A 164 6.60 -21.83 -6.98
N LEU A 165 7.64 -22.21 -6.23
CA LEU A 165 7.98 -23.60 -5.97
C LEU A 165 6.92 -24.31 -5.14
N PHE A 166 6.41 -23.65 -4.10
CA PHE A 166 5.35 -24.21 -3.25
C PHE A 166 4.06 -24.52 -4.04
N VAL A 167 3.64 -23.60 -4.92
CA VAL A 167 2.46 -23.79 -5.78
C VAL A 167 2.70 -24.89 -6.82
N LYS A 168 3.94 -25.08 -7.28
CA LYS A 168 4.31 -26.14 -8.22
C LYS A 168 4.32 -27.53 -7.56
N ASP A 169 4.68 -27.60 -6.28
CA ASP A 169 4.79 -28.84 -5.51
C ASP A 169 3.46 -29.30 -4.87
N ALA A 170 2.41 -28.44 -4.90
CA ALA A 170 1.07 -28.71 -4.36
C ALA A 170 0.15 -29.47 -5.32
#